data_AF-A0AAW0H0T0-F1
#
_entry.id   AF-A0AAW0H0T0-F1
#
_cell.length_a   1.000
_cell.length_b   1.000
_cell.length_c   1.000
_cell.angle_alpha   90.00
_cell.angle_beta   90.00
_cell.angle_gamma   90.00
#
_symmetry.space_group_name_H-M   'P 1'
#
loop_
_entity.id
_entity.type
_entity.pdbx_description
1 polymer ?
#
loop_
_entity_poly.entity_id
_entity_poly.type
_entity_poly.pdbx_seq_one_letter_code
_entity_poly.pdbx_strand_id
1 'polypeptide(L)'
;MDFDTIVLGSGLTESILAAALSKAGFKVGHFDTNPYYGGDDTSLSVDDLREWSQSRNQEGNTPYSRSQYQKFSHISFTSSDVSQSRTFSISLSPTIIPSLGPLIDSLISSGVSRYGGFKLLESIAVYDGPSKVKPVPTSKEDVFRDKDLSLVEKRRLMRFLMFAAGEFENASELSGLESHPFLEFLREKFSLVNKVAQAIAYALAFCTSPSDTTLPALQRIRRYLRSAGRYGPSPFLVGHYGGIGEIAQGFCRAAAVGGATYILGRDILSLQPPSAAKNPDALWSIQIDDFEEQPQPKAPIIVTKPDYSPPANEAPSPQGFVKKLARCIVVINHSISFSPTSTPATANEEILVQAEEVPTSNIVDTGLLIFPPSSVDGGSADAAVTCLISGEGSFAAAAGHWVLHITIPILVEDTNVEPEAVLKPYLEAALTLTSSSSDEPTEPLMTLYYLQTIPAADLVVLSDDSGSFTVASDTPYIAEVGDSAATHAEEAFFKIVKALEKRGVKPSKVKKLGQESDVEEDEGPITQFWPPFDSVGDPDE
;
A
#
# COMPACT_ATOMS: atom_id res chain seq x y z
N MET A 1 23.19 -21.43 -13.08
CA MET A 1 22.21 -20.73 -13.93
C MET A 1 22.66 -19.29 -14.06
N ASP A 2 22.86 -18.77 -15.28
CA ASP A 2 23.38 -17.41 -15.46
C ASP A 2 22.26 -16.44 -15.86
N PHE A 3 22.17 -15.31 -15.17
CA PHE A 3 21.18 -14.25 -15.35
C PHE A 3 21.90 -12.91 -15.60
N ASP A 4 21.19 -11.93 -16.16
CA ASP A 4 21.67 -10.55 -16.23
C ASP A 4 21.43 -9.84 -14.89
N THR A 5 20.29 -10.12 -14.27
CA THR A 5 19.91 -9.57 -12.96
C THR A 5 19.27 -10.64 -12.10
N ILE A 6 19.70 -10.74 -10.84
CA ILE A 6 18.99 -11.47 -9.80
C ILE A 6 18.21 -10.49 -8.93
N VAL A 7 16.93 -10.74 -8.68
CA VAL A 7 16.05 -9.96 -7.82
C VAL A 7 15.60 -10.82 -6.64
N LEU A 8 15.80 -10.34 -5.41
CA LEU A 8 15.42 -11.03 -4.18
C LEU A 8 14.22 -10.36 -3.49
N GLY A 9 13.19 -11.16 -3.22
CA GLY A 9 11.90 -10.73 -2.68
C GLY A 9 10.93 -10.36 -3.80
N SER A 10 9.66 -10.76 -3.64
CA SER A 10 8.58 -10.56 -4.61
C SER A 10 7.57 -9.51 -4.15
N GLY A 11 8.00 -8.52 -3.37
CA GLY A 11 7.16 -7.37 -3.03
C GLY A 11 6.76 -6.55 -4.26
N LEU A 12 5.90 -5.56 -4.07
CA LEU A 12 5.36 -4.80 -5.19
C LEU A 12 6.49 -4.14 -6.02
N THR A 13 7.42 -3.47 -5.34
CA THR A 13 8.55 -2.78 -5.99
C THR A 13 9.46 -3.73 -6.77
N GLU A 14 9.84 -4.85 -6.18
CA GLU A 14 10.70 -5.85 -6.84
C GLU A 14 9.99 -6.49 -8.04
N SER A 15 8.69 -6.73 -7.91
CA SER A 15 7.88 -7.32 -8.97
C SER A 15 7.72 -6.38 -10.16
N ILE A 16 7.47 -5.09 -9.91
CA ILE A 16 7.42 -4.05 -10.96
C ILE A 16 8.78 -3.98 -11.68
N LEU A 17 9.87 -3.92 -10.92
CA LEU A 17 11.23 -3.85 -11.46
C LEU A 17 11.57 -5.09 -12.30
N ALA A 18 11.31 -6.29 -11.78
CA ALA A 18 11.56 -7.54 -12.49
C ALA A 18 10.76 -7.62 -13.79
N ALA A 19 9.51 -7.15 -13.79
CA ALA A 19 8.68 -7.07 -15.00
C ALA A 19 9.26 -6.11 -16.04
N ALA A 20 9.67 -4.91 -15.62
CA ALA A 20 10.28 -3.93 -16.51
C ALA A 20 11.59 -4.45 -17.12
N LEU A 21 12.50 -5.01 -16.30
CA LEU A 21 13.76 -5.60 -16.78
C LEU A 21 13.54 -6.74 -17.77
N SER A 22 12.59 -7.64 -17.48
CA SER A 22 12.29 -8.77 -18.36
C SER A 22 11.68 -8.30 -19.68
N LYS A 23 10.77 -7.33 -19.64
CA LYS A 23 10.19 -6.71 -20.84
C LYS A 23 11.21 -5.95 -21.69
N ALA A 24 12.22 -5.38 -21.05
CA ALA A 24 13.36 -4.76 -21.73
C ALA A 24 14.32 -5.79 -22.35
N GLY A 25 14.08 -7.10 -22.19
CA GLY A 25 14.86 -8.18 -22.81
C GLY A 25 16.00 -8.72 -21.94
N PHE A 26 16.11 -8.31 -20.67
CA PHE A 26 17.11 -8.86 -19.76
C PHE A 26 16.67 -10.19 -19.15
N LYS A 27 17.61 -11.11 -18.96
CA LYS A 27 17.36 -12.39 -18.31
C LYS A 27 17.32 -12.22 -16.80
N VAL A 28 16.12 -12.24 -16.22
CA VAL A 28 15.90 -12.03 -14.78
C VAL A 28 15.72 -13.35 -14.03
N GLY A 29 16.44 -13.52 -12.92
CA GLY A 29 16.17 -14.56 -11.93
C GLY A 29 15.53 -13.93 -10.69
N HIS A 30 14.30 -14.31 -10.37
CA HIS A 30 13.53 -13.70 -9.29
C HIS A 30 13.23 -14.73 -8.20
N PHE A 31 13.74 -14.48 -7.00
CA PHE A 31 13.74 -15.44 -5.89
C PHE A 31 13.04 -14.84 -4.67
N ASP A 32 12.25 -15.65 -3.95
CA ASP A 32 11.68 -15.26 -2.67
C ASP A 32 11.79 -16.42 -1.67
N THR A 33 12.17 -16.09 -0.43
CA THR A 33 12.20 -17.06 0.67
C THR A 33 10.79 -17.53 1.05
N ASN A 34 9.78 -16.67 0.90
CA ASN A 34 8.41 -17.04 1.22
C ASN A 34 7.85 -18.02 0.19
N PRO A 35 6.98 -18.97 0.60
CA PRO A 35 6.31 -19.89 -0.32
C PRO A 35 5.16 -19.24 -1.10
N TYR A 36 4.99 -17.92 -0.98
CA TYR A 36 3.95 -17.11 -1.59
C TYR A 36 4.56 -15.85 -2.21
N TYR A 37 3.83 -15.20 -3.11
CA TYR A 37 4.23 -13.93 -3.71
C TYR A 37 3.85 -12.73 -2.85
N GLY A 38 4.51 -11.59 -3.09
CA GLY A 38 4.18 -10.30 -2.48
C GLY A 38 5.05 -9.97 -1.27
N GLY A 39 5.83 -10.91 -0.73
CA GLY A 39 6.60 -10.69 0.49
C GLY A 39 5.73 -10.09 1.61
N ASP A 40 6.08 -8.90 2.09
CA ASP A 40 5.32 -8.19 3.13
C ASP A 40 4.05 -7.47 2.61
N ASP A 41 3.88 -7.40 1.29
CA ASP A 41 2.70 -6.84 0.61
C ASP A 41 1.61 -7.88 0.35
N THR A 42 1.85 -9.14 0.71
CA THR A 42 0.99 -10.28 0.37
C THR A 42 -0.41 -10.19 0.99
N SER A 43 -1.32 -11.00 0.46
CA SER A 43 -2.65 -11.26 1.01
C SER A 43 -2.82 -12.74 1.30
N LEU A 44 -3.30 -13.07 2.49
CA LEU A 44 -3.28 -14.42 3.04
C LEU A 44 -4.69 -14.91 3.36
N SER A 45 -4.91 -16.22 3.25
CA SER A 45 -6.08 -16.84 3.87
C SER A 45 -5.97 -16.77 5.40
N VAL A 46 -7.05 -17.08 6.12
CA VAL A 46 -7.02 -17.07 7.60
C VAL A 46 -6.01 -18.07 8.15
N ASP A 47 -5.88 -19.24 7.52
CA ASP A 47 -4.91 -20.26 7.93
C ASP A 47 -3.49 -19.84 7.59
N ASP A 48 -3.25 -19.31 6.40
CA ASP A 48 -1.91 -18.82 6.02
C ASP A 48 -1.48 -17.63 6.91
N LEU A 49 -2.43 -16.78 7.32
CA LEU A 49 -2.17 -15.68 8.26
C LEU A 49 -1.80 -16.20 9.66
N ARG A 50 -2.43 -17.30 10.10
CA ARG A 50 -2.07 -17.98 11.36
C ARG A 50 -0.65 -18.55 11.26
N GLU A 51 -0.32 -19.24 10.18
CA GLU A 51 1.03 -19.77 9.94
C GLU A 51 2.08 -18.66 9.86
N TRP A 52 1.77 -17.58 9.16
CA TRP A 52 2.58 -16.37 9.13
C TRP A 52 2.83 -15.84 10.55
N SER A 53 1.79 -15.67 11.37
CA SER A 53 1.94 -15.15 12.74
C SER A 53 2.84 -16.03 13.63
N GLN A 54 2.77 -17.35 13.46
CA GLN A 54 3.58 -18.31 14.20
C GLN A 54 5.05 -18.29 13.74
N SER A 55 5.27 -18.25 12.41
CA SER A 55 6.62 -18.21 11.84
C SER A 55 7.36 -16.93 12.19
N ARG A 56 6.69 -15.77 12.18
CA ARG A 56 7.30 -14.48 12.54
C ARG A 56 7.59 -14.34 14.04
N ASN A 57 6.93 -15.12 14.88
CA ASN A 57 7.20 -15.19 16.33
C ASN A 57 8.42 -16.07 16.69
N GLN A 58 9.06 -16.69 15.71
CA GLN A 58 10.23 -17.56 15.93
C GLN A 58 11.47 -16.93 15.28
N GLU A 59 12.54 -16.78 16.06
CA GLU A 59 13.83 -16.34 15.51
C GLU A 59 14.41 -17.46 14.64
N GLY A 60 14.49 -17.22 13.32
CA GLY A 60 15.05 -18.18 12.38
C GLY A 60 16.57 -18.08 12.22
N ASN A 61 17.13 -19.03 11.47
CA ASN A 61 18.58 -19.17 11.30
C ASN A 61 19.13 -18.46 10.05
N THR A 62 18.25 -17.95 9.19
CA THR A 62 18.63 -17.27 7.94
C THR A 62 18.63 -15.75 8.13
N PRO A 63 19.40 -14.97 7.33
CA PRO A 63 19.35 -13.51 7.38
C PRO A 63 17.92 -12.97 7.25
N TYR A 64 17.15 -13.53 6.31
CA TYR A 64 15.76 -13.18 6.07
C TYR A 64 14.86 -13.39 7.29
N SER A 65 14.89 -14.59 7.88
CA SER A 65 14.05 -14.91 9.05
C SER A 65 14.39 -14.08 10.28
N ARG A 66 15.67 -13.77 10.53
CA ARG A 66 16.07 -12.85 11.62
C ARG A 66 15.59 -11.42 11.38
N SER A 67 15.74 -10.91 10.16
CA SER A 67 15.27 -9.57 9.81
C SER A 67 13.75 -9.46 10.00
N GLN A 68 13.02 -10.48 9.55
CA GLN A 68 11.57 -10.55 9.67
C GLN A 68 11.09 -10.66 11.13
N TYR A 69 11.79 -11.41 11.98
CA TYR A 69 11.55 -11.47 13.43
C TYR A 69 11.77 -10.11 14.12
N GLN A 70 12.75 -9.31 13.67
CA GLN A 70 12.98 -7.95 14.19
C GLN A 70 11.94 -6.95 13.63
N LYS A 71 11.51 -7.16 12.39
CA LYS A 71 10.55 -6.31 11.68
C LYS A 71 9.15 -6.45 12.25
N PHE A 72 8.70 -7.68 12.50
CA PHE A 72 7.38 -7.99 13.03
C PHE A 72 7.51 -8.53 14.44
N SER A 73 6.99 -7.81 15.44
CA SER A 73 7.12 -8.17 16.85
C SER A 73 5.80 -8.05 17.61
N HIS A 74 5.75 -8.60 18.82
CA HIS A 74 4.57 -8.57 19.69
C HIS A 74 3.31 -9.11 18.99
N ILE A 75 3.46 -10.22 18.26
CA ILE A 75 2.39 -10.78 17.44
C ILE A 75 1.46 -11.63 18.31
N SER A 76 0.20 -11.23 18.39
CA SER A 76 -0.86 -11.93 19.11
C SER A 76 -1.99 -12.27 18.14
N PHE A 77 -2.21 -13.57 17.91
CA PHE A 77 -3.28 -14.08 17.05
C PHE A 77 -4.32 -14.81 17.90
N THR A 78 -5.58 -14.38 17.79
CA THR A 78 -6.74 -15.04 18.41
C THR A 78 -7.80 -15.27 17.35
N SER A 79 -8.39 -16.46 17.31
CA SER A 79 -9.44 -16.80 16.35
C SER A 79 -10.43 -17.74 17.00
N SER A 80 -11.72 -17.44 16.83
CA SER A 80 -12.81 -18.41 16.89
C SER A 80 -12.85 -19.21 15.58
N ASP A 81 -13.75 -20.18 15.45
CA ASP A 81 -13.87 -21.07 14.28
C ASP A 81 -14.28 -20.30 13.02
N VAL A 82 -13.32 -19.65 12.34
CA VAL A 82 -13.52 -18.98 11.05
C VAL A 82 -13.57 -20.05 9.97
N SER A 83 -14.79 -20.52 9.69
CA SER A 83 -15.01 -21.48 8.60
C SER A 83 -14.60 -20.88 7.24
N GLN A 84 -14.25 -21.74 6.29
CA GLN A 84 -13.94 -21.35 4.91
C GLN A 84 -12.76 -20.37 4.73
N SER A 85 -11.71 -20.49 5.55
CA SER A 85 -10.44 -19.74 5.48
C SER A 85 -9.99 -19.24 4.08
N ARG A 86 -10.09 -20.09 3.03
CA ARG A 86 -9.69 -19.77 1.64
C ARG A 86 -10.54 -18.71 0.93
N THR A 87 -11.72 -18.36 1.44
CA THR A 87 -12.56 -17.29 0.88
C THR A 87 -12.13 -15.90 1.35
N PHE A 88 -11.13 -15.83 2.22
CA PHE A 88 -10.53 -14.58 2.67
C PHE A 88 -9.20 -14.34 1.97
N SER A 89 -8.93 -13.07 1.66
CA SER A 89 -7.65 -12.58 1.17
C SER A 89 -7.25 -11.37 1.99
N ILE A 90 -6.65 -11.64 3.14
CA ILE A 90 -6.36 -10.66 4.19
C ILE A 90 -4.99 -10.05 3.96
N SER A 91 -4.95 -8.75 3.72
CA SER A 91 -3.74 -8.03 3.33
C SER A 91 -2.84 -7.73 4.53
N LEU A 92 -1.53 -8.02 4.41
CA LEU A 92 -0.53 -7.53 5.38
C LEU A 92 -0.16 -6.05 5.14
N SER A 93 -0.45 -5.53 3.95
CA SER A 93 -0.21 -4.15 3.53
C SER A 93 -1.52 -3.51 3.01
N PRO A 94 -2.50 -3.28 3.92
CA PRO A 94 -3.78 -2.67 3.57
C PRO A 94 -3.56 -1.28 2.98
N THR A 95 -4.09 -1.06 1.78
CA THR A 95 -3.82 0.13 0.97
C THR A 95 -5.05 0.55 0.18
N ILE A 96 -5.09 1.83 -0.17
CA ILE A 96 -6.01 2.39 -1.16
C ILE A 96 -5.18 2.99 -2.29
N ILE A 97 -5.69 2.97 -3.52
CA ILE A 97 -4.91 3.35 -4.70
C ILE A 97 -5.52 4.62 -5.29
N PRO A 98 -4.81 5.76 -5.32
CA PRO A 98 -5.27 6.93 -6.04
C PRO A 98 -5.53 6.59 -7.51
N SER A 99 -6.63 7.12 -8.07
CA SER A 99 -7.02 6.82 -9.46
C SER A 99 -6.03 7.38 -10.49
N LEU A 100 -5.19 8.34 -10.07
CA LEU A 100 -4.06 8.88 -10.82
C LEU A 100 -2.79 8.74 -9.99
N GLY A 101 -1.74 8.19 -10.60
CA GLY A 101 -0.44 8.08 -9.97
C GLY A 101 0.48 7.09 -10.68
N PRO A 102 1.78 7.08 -10.33
CA PRO A 102 2.77 6.15 -10.85
C PRO A 102 2.33 4.67 -10.88
N LEU A 103 1.58 4.20 -9.88
CA LEU A 103 1.11 2.81 -9.87
C LEU A 103 0.09 2.55 -10.98
N ILE A 104 -0.93 3.41 -11.11
CA ILE A 104 -1.95 3.26 -12.15
C ILE A 104 -1.33 3.40 -13.53
N ASP A 105 -0.41 4.35 -13.71
CA ASP A 105 0.30 4.52 -14.97
C ASP A 105 1.15 3.28 -15.31
N SER A 106 1.80 2.67 -14.32
CA SER A 106 2.56 1.42 -14.51
C SER A 106 1.67 0.21 -14.79
N LEU A 107 0.54 0.07 -14.09
CA LEU A 107 -0.45 -0.98 -14.33
C LEU A 107 -0.99 -0.93 -15.76
N ILE A 108 -1.32 0.28 -16.22
CA ILE A 108 -1.78 0.51 -17.58
C ILE A 108 -0.63 0.24 -18.53
N SER A 109 0.50 0.93 -18.44
CA SER A 109 1.59 0.87 -19.44
C SER A 109 2.24 -0.52 -19.56
N SER A 110 2.29 -1.29 -18.48
CA SER A 110 2.79 -2.66 -18.48
C SER A 110 1.75 -3.69 -18.97
N GLY A 111 0.47 -3.33 -19.06
CA GLY A 111 -0.63 -4.25 -19.34
C GLY A 111 -1.03 -5.16 -18.18
N VAL A 112 -0.43 -4.99 -17.00
CA VAL A 112 -0.77 -5.76 -15.77
C VAL A 112 -2.18 -5.46 -15.27
N SER A 113 -2.75 -4.31 -15.64
CA SER A 113 -4.16 -3.98 -15.35
C SER A 113 -5.17 -5.04 -15.83
N ARG A 114 -4.78 -5.93 -16.74
CA ARG A 114 -5.63 -7.04 -17.24
C ARG A 114 -5.68 -8.25 -16.31
N TYR A 115 -4.79 -8.33 -15.32
CA TYR A 115 -4.68 -9.50 -14.42
C TYR A 115 -5.46 -9.34 -13.11
N GLY A 116 -5.85 -8.13 -12.75
CA GLY A 116 -6.54 -7.83 -11.49
C GLY A 116 -7.81 -7.02 -11.69
N GLY A 117 -8.73 -7.15 -10.73
CA GLY A 117 -9.93 -6.31 -10.64
C GLY A 117 -9.76 -5.18 -9.64
N PHE A 118 -10.50 -4.09 -9.86
CA PHE A 118 -10.52 -2.93 -8.97
C PHE A 118 -11.97 -2.51 -8.75
N LYS A 119 -12.25 -1.99 -7.56
CA LYS A 119 -13.49 -1.26 -7.27
C LYS A 119 -13.18 0.10 -6.67
N LEU A 120 -14.15 1.01 -6.71
CA LEU A 120 -14.03 2.29 -6.02
C LEU A 120 -14.11 2.08 -4.50
N LEU A 121 -13.37 2.89 -3.75
CA LEU A 121 -13.60 3.04 -2.32
C LEU A 121 -14.94 3.78 -2.13
N GLU A 122 -15.92 3.15 -1.49
CA GLU A 122 -17.30 3.67 -1.48
C GLU A 122 -17.45 4.88 -0.56
N SER A 123 -16.76 4.90 0.58
CA SER A 123 -16.93 5.97 1.56
C SER A 123 -15.71 6.20 2.46
N ILE A 124 -15.54 7.44 2.88
CA ILE A 124 -14.61 7.84 3.92
C ILE A 124 -15.42 8.53 5.01
N ALA A 125 -15.19 8.20 6.27
CA ALA A 125 -15.88 8.80 7.40
C ALA A 125 -14.91 9.12 8.55
N VAL A 126 -15.26 10.13 9.33
CA VAL A 126 -14.53 10.53 10.54
C VAL A 126 -15.35 10.11 11.75
N TYR A 127 -14.71 9.45 12.72
CA TYR A 127 -15.34 9.09 13.99
C TYR A 127 -15.76 10.33 14.78
N ASP A 128 -17.01 10.37 15.27
CA ASP A 128 -17.57 11.47 16.07
C ASP A 128 -18.26 10.93 17.35
N GLY A 129 -17.76 9.82 17.87
CA GLY A 129 -18.21 9.18 19.12
C GLY A 129 -18.90 7.83 18.92
N PRO A 130 -19.30 7.16 20.02
CA PRO A 130 -19.89 5.83 19.98
C PRO A 130 -21.12 5.79 19.07
N SER A 131 -21.17 4.82 18.16
CA SER A 131 -22.24 4.66 17.18
C SER A 131 -22.44 5.88 16.25
N LYS A 132 -21.48 6.82 16.18
CA LYS A 132 -21.58 8.06 15.39
C LYS A 132 -20.33 8.28 14.55
N VAL A 133 -20.57 8.47 13.26
CA VAL A 133 -19.55 8.95 12.32
C VAL A 133 -20.09 10.10 11.50
N LYS A 134 -19.18 10.90 10.97
CA LYS A 134 -19.48 11.92 9.96
C LYS A 134 -18.86 11.51 8.62
N PRO A 135 -19.69 11.16 7.61
CA PRO A 135 -19.20 10.93 6.26
C PRO A 135 -18.48 12.17 5.70
N VAL A 136 -17.40 11.95 4.96
CA VAL A 136 -16.64 12.99 4.27
C VAL A 136 -17.29 13.25 2.91
N PRO A 137 -17.75 14.47 2.62
CA PRO A 137 -18.33 14.80 1.31
C PRO A 137 -17.35 14.55 0.16
N THR A 138 -17.80 13.86 -0.89
CA THR A 138 -16.97 13.49 -2.05
C THR A 138 -17.13 14.43 -3.24
N SER A 139 -18.22 15.21 -3.29
CA SER A 139 -18.51 16.14 -4.38
C SER A 139 -18.87 17.53 -3.87
N LYS A 140 -18.89 18.52 -4.78
CA LYS A 140 -19.37 19.87 -4.44
C LYS A 140 -20.83 19.82 -4.03
N GLU A 141 -21.62 19.00 -4.71
CA GLU A 141 -23.03 18.76 -4.47
C GLU A 141 -23.26 18.22 -3.04
N ASP A 142 -22.42 17.27 -2.58
CA ASP A 142 -22.48 16.74 -1.22
C ASP A 142 -22.20 17.83 -0.18
N VAL A 143 -21.16 18.66 -0.42
CA VAL A 143 -20.86 19.82 0.44
C VAL A 143 -22.03 20.80 0.48
N PHE A 144 -22.71 21.02 -0.65
CA PHE A 144 -23.89 21.88 -0.69
C PHE A 144 -25.09 21.28 0.04
N ARG A 145 -25.26 19.95 0.02
CA ARG A 145 -26.33 19.23 0.73
C ARG A 145 -26.11 19.08 2.24
N ASP A 146 -24.88 19.19 2.72
CA ASP A 146 -24.54 19.09 4.15
C ASP A 146 -25.30 20.17 4.97
N LYS A 147 -26.13 19.74 5.91
CA LYS A 147 -26.93 20.64 6.77
C LYS A 147 -26.19 21.12 8.01
N ASP A 148 -25.04 20.50 8.35
CA ASP A 148 -24.23 20.85 9.51
C ASP A 148 -23.31 22.04 9.21
N LEU A 149 -23.12 22.39 7.94
CA LEU A 149 -22.30 23.53 7.51
C LEU A 149 -23.17 24.72 7.12
N SER A 150 -22.89 25.87 7.73
CA SER A 150 -23.43 27.16 7.31
C SER A 150 -22.90 27.56 5.93
N LEU A 151 -23.61 28.49 5.27
CA LEU A 151 -23.19 29.01 3.95
C LEU A 151 -21.79 29.64 3.97
N VAL A 152 -21.42 30.28 5.08
CA VAL A 152 -20.09 30.89 5.24
C VAL A 152 -19.00 29.82 5.34
N GLU A 153 -19.24 28.76 6.10
CA GLU A 153 -18.31 27.63 6.23
C GLU A 153 -18.14 26.90 4.89
N LYS A 154 -19.24 26.65 4.18
CA LYS A 154 -19.19 26.08 2.82
C LYS A 154 -18.36 26.93 1.87
N ARG A 155 -18.51 28.25 1.92
CA ARG A 155 -17.72 29.18 1.08
C ARG A 155 -16.22 29.12 1.41
N ARG A 156 -15.86 29.06 2.68
CA ARG A 156 -14.45 28.95 3.12
C ARG A 156 -13.84 27.61 2.71
N LEU A 157 -14.58 26.52 2.90
CA LEU A 157 -14.19 25.18 2.44
C LEU A 157 -13.94 25.17 0.93
N MET A 158 -14.88 25.68 0.14
CA MET A 158 -14.73 25.74 -1.32
C MET A 158 -13.53 26.60 -1.75
N ARG A 159 -13.26 27.73 -1.05
CA ARG A 159 -12.06 28.54 -1.30
C ARG A 159 -10.78 27.73 -1.09
N PHE A 160 -10.71 26.96 -0.01
CA PHE A 160 -9.58 26.08 0.26
C PHE A 160 -9.43 24.97 -0.79
N LEU A 161 -10.52 24.26 -1.13
CA LEU A 161 -10.45 23.17 -2.11
C LEU A 161 -10.01 23.66 -3.50
N MET A 162 -10.47 24.84 -3.92
CA MET A 162 -10.01 25.46 -5.17
C MET A 162 -8.53 25.83 -5.13
N PHE A 163 -8.05 26.36 -4.00
CA PHE A 163 -6.63 26.63 -3.78
C PHE A 163 -5.79 25.36 -3.86
N ALA A 164 -6.19 24.30 -3.14
CA ALA A 164 -5.45 23.04 -3.06
C ALA A 164 -5.44 22.27 -4.39
N ALA A 165 -6.49 22.38 -5.20
CA ALA A 165 -6.54 21.78 -6.54
C ALA A 165 -5.65 22.51 -7.57
N GLY A 166 -5.36 23.79 -7.35
CA GLY A 166 -4.63 24.68 -8.24
C GLY A 166 -3.10 24.62 -8.10
N GLU A 167 -2.45 25.67 -8.60
CA GLU A 167 -1.01 25.91 -8.49
C GLU A 167 -0.76 26.80 -7.25
N PHE A 168 -0.54 26.15 -6.11
CA PHE A 168 -0.37 26.83 -4.82
C PHE A 168 1.09 27.19 -4.51
N GLU A 169 2.05 26.67 -5.27
CA GLU A 169 3.49 26.81 -5.00
C GLU A 169 3.95 28.28 -4.95
N ASN A 170 3.33 29.14 -5.77
CA ASN A 170 3.65 30.57 -5.84
C ASN A 170 2.59 31.45 -5.15
N ALA A 171 1.63 30.84 -4.47
CA ALA A 171 0.52 31.57 -3.87
C ALA A 171 0.92 32.25 -2.56
N SER A 172 0.42 33.47 -2.36
CA SER A 172 0.68 34.26 -1.16
C SER A 172 0.26 33.57 0.14
N GLU A 173 -0.76 32.71 0.04
CA GLU A 173 -1.31 31.94 1.13
C GLU A 173 -0.32 30.92 1.70
N LEU A 174 0.58 30.36 0.88
CA LEU A 174 1.54 29.33 1.29
C LEU A 174 2.91 29.92 1.68
N SER A 175 3.28 31.08 1.14
CA SER A 175 4.62 31.65 1.30
C SER A 175 5.06 31.74 2.76
N GLY A 176 6.12 31.00 3.11
CA GLY A 176 6.69 30.95 4.47
C GLY A 176 5.96 30.03 5.45
N LEU A 177 5.01 29.23 4.97
CA LEU A 177 4.20 28.31 5.78
C LEU A 177 4.32 26.86 5.31
N GLU A 178 5.26 26.56 4.43
CA GLU A 178 5.47 25.24 3.84
C GLU A 178 5.72 24.18 4.92
N SER A 179 6.49 24.53 5.94
CA SER A 179 6.82 23.68 7.11
C SER A 179 5.89 23.91 8.31
N HIS A 180 4.88 24.77 8.19
CA HIS A 180 3.91 25.01 9.26
C HIS A 180 3.03 23.76 9.45
N PRO A 181 2.61 23.42 10.69
CA PRO A 181 1.58 22.40 10.92
C PRO A 181 0.33 22.63 10.07
N PHE A 182 -0.06 21.62 9.30
CA PHE A 182 -1.12 21.74 8.30
C PHE A 182 -2.50 22.02 8.93
N LEU A 183 -2.80 21.40 10.07
CA LEU A 183 -4.06 21.63 10.77
C LEU A 183 -4.20 23.10 11.24
N GLU A 184 -3.09 23.72 11.64
CA GLU A 184 -3.06 25.15 11.99
C GLU A 184 -3.20 26.03 10.77
N PHE A 185 -2.49 25.72 9.68
CA PHE A 185 -2.63 26.42 8.41
C PHE A 185 -4.08 26.50 7.92
N LEU A 186 -4.83 25.39 7.98
CA LEU A 186 -6.26 25.34 7.62
C LEU A 186 -7.11 26.27 8.49
N ARG A 187 -6.84 26.31 9.80
CA ARG A 187 -7.59 27.14 10.76
C ARG A 187 -7.23 28.60 10.64
N GLU A 188 -5.97 28.93 10.44
CA GLU A 188 -5.49 30.31 10.46
C GLU A 188 -5.62 31.01 9.10
N LYS A 189 -5.21 30.37 8.01
CA LYS A 189 -5.22 31.00 6.67
C LYS A 189 -6.56 30.90 5.96
N PHE A 190 -7.28 29.80 6.16
CA PHE A 190 -8.57 29.57 5.53
C PHE A 190 -9.76 29.73 6.50
N SER A 191 -9.50 29.95 7.80
CA SER A 191 -10.53 30.16 8.81
C SER A 191 -11.56 29.03 8.84
N LEU A 192 -11.10 27.80 8.61
CA LEU A 192 -11.93 26.60 8.66
C LEU A 192 -12.21 26.21 10.13
N VAL A 193 -13.44 25.82 10.42
CA VAL A 193 -13.84 25.35 11.75
C VAL A 193 -13.14 24.02 12.05
N ASN A 194 -12.83 23.78 13.33
CA ASN A 194 -11.99 22.66 13.76
C ASN A 194 -12.43 21.30 13.18
N LYS A 195 -13.72 20.97 13.22
CA LYS A 195 -14.23 19.70 12.66
C LYS A 195 -13.93 19.56 11.16
N VAL A 196 -14.10 20.62 10.37
CA VAL A 196 -13.80 20.63 8.93
C VAL A 196 -12.30 20.56 8.68
N ALA A 197 -11.50 21.31 9.45
CA ALA A 197 -10.05 21.28 9.35
C ALA A 197 -9.48 19.90 9.69
N GLN A 198 -10.02 19.22 10.72
CA GLN A 198 -9.66 17.85 11.08
C GLN A 198 -10.05 16.85 9.98
N ALA A 199 -11.25 16.96 9.39
CA ALA A 199 -11.64 16.10 8.28
C ALA A 199 -10.69 16.26 7.07
N ILE A 200 -10.31 17.49 6.72
CA ILE A 200 -9.34 17.72 5.65
C ILE A 200 -7.97 17.16 6.00
N ALA A 201 -7.46 17.44 7.21
CA ALA A 201 -6.13 16.99 7.62
C ALA A 201 -6.03 15.46 7.68
N TYR A 202 -6.99 14.80 8.32
CA TYR A 202 -6.87 13.37 8.64
C TYR A 202 -7.57 12.45 7.63
N ALA A 203 -8.65 12.90 6.98
CA ALA A 203 -9.44 12.06 6.07
C ALA A 203 -9.27 12.39 4.58
N LEU A 204 -8.74 13.58 4.24
CA LEU A 204 -8.39 13.92 2.86
C LEU A 204 -6.87 13.92 2.64
N ALA A 205 -6.09 14.55 3.52
CA ALA A 205 -4.64 14.59 3.40
C ALA A 205 -3.93 13.38 4.05
N PHE A 206 -4.66 12.55 4.79
CA PHE A 206 -4.12 11.42 5.57
C PHE A 206 -2.91 11.80 6.44
N CYS A 207 -2.95 12.99 7.05
CA CYS A 207 -1.96 13.35 8.05
C CYS A 207 -1.98 12.33 9.19
N THR A 208 -0.81 11.99 9.70
CA THR A 208 -0.66 11.00 10.78
C THR A 208 -0.59 11.65 12.15
N SER A 209 -0.13 12.90 12.23
CA SER A 209 -0.02 13.67 13.46
C SER A 209 -0.52 15.11 13.26
N PRO A 210 -0.84 15.85 14.34
CA PRO A 210 -1.05 17.29 14.29
C PRO A 210 0.17 18.08 13.78
N SER A 211 1.38 17.51 13.85
CA SER A 211 2.62 18.15 13.43
C SER A 211 2.95 18.00 11.95
N ASP A 212 2.16 17.23 11.19
CA ASP A 212 2.37 17.04 9.76
C ASP A 212 2.36 18.40 9.02
N THR A 213 3.35 18.59 8.16
CA THR A 213 3.64 19.89 7.54
C THR A 213 2.73 20.19 6.34
N THR A 214 2.54 21.48 6.07
CA THR A 214 1.56 22.00 5.11
C THR A 214 1.86 21.58 3.67
N LEU A 215 3.10 21.72 3.20
CA LEU A 215 3.41 21.49 1.79
C LEU A 215 3.18 20.02 1.35
N PRO A 216 3.68 18.99 2.06
CA PRO A 216 3.39 17.60 1.71
C PRO A 216 1.89 17.28 1.75
N ALA A 217 1.17 17.80 2.75
CA ALA A 217 -0.27 17.60 2.85
C ALA A 217 -1.04 18.21 1.66
N LEU A 218 -0.68 19.42 1.22
CA LEU A 218 -1.27 20.06 0.04
C LEU A 218 -0.99 19.28 -1.25
N GLN A 219 0.23 18.75 -1.41
CA GLN A 219 0.60 17.93 -2.56
C GLN A 219 -0.26 16.64 -2.63
N ARG A 220 -0.48 15.98 -1.48
CA ARG A 220 -1.38 14.82 -1.37
C ARG A 220 -2.81 15.18 -1.74
N ILE A 221 -3.36 16.23 -1.12
CA ILE A 221 -4.73 16.70 -1.43
C ILE A 221 -4.88 16.99 -2.93
N ARG A 222 -3.93 17.70 -3.55
CA ARG A 222 -4.00 18.01 -4.98
C ARG A 222 -4.06 16.76 -5.84
N ARG A 223 -3.25 15.74 -5.52
CA ARG A 223 -3.26 14.44 -6.21
C ARG A 223 -4.63 13.79 -6.11
N TYR A 224 -5.21 13.74 -4.91
CA TYR A 224 -6.50 13.10 -4.69
C TYR A 224 -7.67 13.86 -5.32
N LEU A 225 -7.69 15.20 -5.22
CA LEU A 225 -8.70 16.02 -5.88
C LEU A 225 -8.67 15.89 -7.40
N ARG A 226 -7.48 15.72 -8.01
CA ARG A 226 -7.33 15.44 -9.45
C ARG A 226 -7.72 14.01 -9.83
N SER A 227 -7.62 13.07 -8.89
CA SER A 227 -7.97 11.65 -9.11
C SER A 227 -9.48 11.43 -9.19
N ALA A 228 -10.27 12.26 -8.50
CA ALA A 228 -11.73 12.17 -8.51
C ALA A 228 -12.29 12.33 -9.94
N GLY A 229 -13.27 11.51 -10.29
CA GLY A 229 -13.93 11.55 -11.60
C GLY A 229 -13.27 10.73 -12.71
N ARG A 230 -12.06 10.17 -12.49
CA ARG A 230 -11.39 9.34 -13.52
C ARG A 230 -12.10 8.01 -13.77
N TYR A 231 -12.40 7.26 -12.71
CA TYR A 231 -13.14 5.99 -12.79
C TYR A 231 -14.52 6.05 -12.12
N GLY A 232 -14.80 7.14 -11.41
CA GLY A 232 -16.05 7.37 -10.69
C GLY A 232 -15.92 8.49 -9.65
N PRO A 233 -16.89 8.62 -8.73
CA PRO A 233 -16.91 9.72 -7.76
C PRO A 233 -15.77 9.65 -6.74
N SER A 234 -15.33 8.45 -6.36
CA SER A 234 -14.23 8.28 -5.43
C SER A 234 -12.88 8.55 -6.11
N PRO A 235 -11.95 9.27 -5.47
CA PRO A 235 -10.58 9.42 -5.98
C PRO A 235 -9.74 8.15 -5.76
N PHE A 236 -10.24 7.16 -5.00
CA PHE A 236 -9.49 5.96 -4.64
C PHE A 236 -10.14 4.69 -5.17
N LEU A 237 -9.28 3.74 -5.53
CA LEU A 237 -9.58 2.37 -5.86
C LEU A 237 -9.14 1.45 -4.72
N VAL A 238 -9.78 0.29 -4.63
CA VAL A 238 -9.37 -0.87 -3.84
C VAL A 238 -9.14 -2.00 -4.81
N GLY A 239 -7.97 -2.64 -4.73
CA GLY A 239 -7.68 -3.85 -5.51
C GLY A 239 -8.46 -5.04 -4.95
N HIS A 240 -9.01 -5.88 -5.83
CA HIS A 240 -9.70 -7.09 -5.40
C HIS A 240 -8.73 -8.08 -4.74
N TYR A 241 -9.27 -9.00 -3.92
CA TYR A 241 -8.53 -10.10 -3.30
C TYR A 241 -7.33 -9.64 -2.43
N GLY A 242 -7.46 -8.50 -1.75
CA GLY A 242 -6.47 -8.04 -0.76
C GLY A 242 -5.45 -7.00 -1.27
N GLY A 243 -5.69 -6.41 -2.44
CA GLY A 243 -5.04 -5.17 -2.86
C GLY A 243 -3.67 -5.38 -3.50
N ILE A 244 -2.63 -4.74 -2.97
CA ILE A 244 -1.32 -4.65 -3.65
C ILE A 244 -0.55 -5.98 -3.75
N GLY A 245 -0.82 -6.96 -2.89
CA GLY A 245 -0.21 -8.29 -2.99
C GLY A 245 -0.59 -9.04 -4.27
N GLU A 246 -1.83 -8.88 -4.73
CA GLU A 246 -2.30 -9.42 -6.01
C GLU A 246 -1.74 -8.64 -7.20
N ILE A 247 -1.54 -7.33 -7.02
CA ILE A 247 -0.88 -6.50 -8.03
C ILE A 247 0.58 -6.95 -8.20
N ALA A 248 1.30 -7.23 -7.10
CA ALA A 248 2.66 -7.76 -7.14
C ALA A 248 2.71 -9.08 -7.94
N GLN A 249 1.77 -10.01 -7.67
CA GLN A 249 1.61 -11.24 -8.46
C GLN A 249 1.36 -10.98 -9.95
N GLY A 250 0.53 -9.99 -10.28
CA GLY A 250 0.30 -9.55 -11.65
C GLY A 250 1.59 -9.12 -12.36
N PHE A 251 2.46 -8.36 -11.67
CA PHE A 251 3.77 -8.01 -12.18
C PHE A 251 4.73 -9.21 -12.23
N CYS A 252 4.70 -10.13 -11.25
CA CYS A 252 5.47 -11.38 -11.33
C CYS A 252 5.10 -12.19 -12.58
N ARG A 253 3.80 -12.28 -12.89
CA ARG A 253 3.31 -12.90 -14.12
C ARG A 253 3.83 -12.18 -15.36
N ALA A 254 3.77 -10.84 -15.41
CA ALA A 254 4.29 -10.08 -16.54
C ALA A 254 5.79 -10.31 -16.76
N ALA A 255 6.58 -10.37 -15.69
CA ALA A 255 7.99 -10.71 -15.75
C ALA A 255 8.23 -12.13 -16.29
N ALA A 256 7.47 -13.12 -15.82
CA ALA A 256 7.58 -14.50 -16.28
C ALA A 256 7.22 -14.64 -17.77
N VAL A 257 6.19 -13.93 -18.23
CA VAL A 257 5.86 -13.82 -19.67
C VAL A 257 7.01 -13.19 -20.46
N GLY A 258 7.72 -12.23 -19.86
CA GLY A 258 8.96 -11.65 -20.39
C GLY A 258 10.19 -12.55 -20.30
N GLY A 259 10.08 -13.78 -19.77
CA GLY A 259 11.17 -14.76 -19.69
C GLY A 259 11.90 -14.83 -18.35
N ALA A 260 11.43 -14.12 -17.31
CA ALA A 260 11.99 -14.27 -15.97
C ALA A 260 11.79 -15.68 -15.40
N THR A 261 12.81 -16.19 -14.72
CA THR A 261 12.72 -17.44 -13.95
C THR A 261 12.36 -17.11 -12.50
N TYR A 262 11.31 -17.76 -11.97
CA TYR A 262 10.82 -17.54 -10.61
C TYR A 262 11.04 -18.75 -9.72
N ILE A 263 11.52 -18.53 -8.49
CA ILE A 263 11.71 -19.56 -7.46
C ILE A 263 11.20 -19.02 -6.12
N LEU A 264 10.23 -19.71 -5.50
CA LEU A 264 9.63 -19.36 -4.21
C LEU A 264 9.95 -20.43 -3.16
N GLY A 265 9.77 -20.08 -1.88
CA GLY A 265 9.80 -21.02 -0.77
C GLY A 265 11.17 -21.63 -0.51
N ARG A 266 12.23 -20.88 -0.85
CA ARG A 266 13.62 -21.33 -0.74
C ARG A 266 14.47 -20.29 -0.03
N ASP A 267 15.08 -20.69 1.08
CA ASP A 267 15.94 -19.84 1.87
C ASP A 267 17.20 -19.43 1.08
N ILE A 268 17.50 -18.13 1.10
CA ILE A 268 18.78 -17.61 0.61
C ILE A 268 19.81 -17.71 1.74
N LEU A 269 20.73 -18.66 1.62
CA LEU A 269 21.72 -19.00 2.65
C LEU A 269 22.91 -18.04 2.66
N SER A 270 23.38 -17.64 1.49
CA SER A 270 24.47 -16.66 1.37
C SER A 270 24.44 -15.89 0.05
N LEU A 271 24.87 -14.63 0.10
CA LEU A 271 25.15 -13.79 -1.06
C LEU A 271 26.67 -13.67 -1.20
N GLN A 272 27.22 -14.26 -2.26
CA GLN A 272 28.66 -14.25 -2.50
C GLN A 272 29.01 -13.11 -3.46
N PRO A 273 29.75 -12.09 -3.00
CA PRO A 273 30.21 -11.03 -3.88
C PRO A 273 31.22 -11.57 -4.90
N PRO A 274 31.41 -10.86 -6.02
CA PRO A 274 32.36 -11.27 -7.03
C PRO A 274 33.80 -11.34 -6.46
N SER A 275 34.50 -12.47 -6.68
CA SER A 275 35.78 -12.81 -6.05
C SER A 275 36.98 -11.93 -6.41
N ALA A 276 36.80 -10.92 -7.27
CA ALA A 276 37.78 -9.86 -7.51
C ALA A 276 37.07 -8.58 -7.97
N ALA A 277 37.04 -7.55 -7.11
CA ALA A 277 36.43 -6.23 -7.38
C ALA A 277 37.02 -5.47 -8.60
N LYS A 278 37.98 -6.04 -9.32
CA LYS A 278 38.63 -5.47 -10.51
C LYS A 278 38.46 -6.30 -11.79
N ASN A 279 37.78 -7.45 -11.73
CA ASN A 279 37.47 -8.21 -12.94
C ASN A 279 36.06 -7.81 -13.43
N PRO A 280 35.90 -7.22 -14.63
CA PRO A 280 34.59 -6.86 -15.17
C PRO A 280 33.66 -8.07 -15.40
N ASP A 281 34.23 -9.28 -15.51
CA ASP A 281 33.46 -10.53 -15.67
C ASP A 281 33.05 -11.16 -14.32
N ALA A 282 33.31 -10.47 -13.19
CA ALA A 282 33.02 -11.02 -11.88
C ALA A 282 31.52 -10.93 -11.56
N LEU A 283 30.91 -12.08 -11.30
CA LEU A 283 29.48 -12.24 -11.04
C LEU A 283 29.20 -12.45 -9.55
N TRP A 284 28.07 -11.93 -9.09
CA TRP A 284 27.44 -12.35 -7.85
C TRP A 284 26.98 -13.80 -7.97
N SER A 285 27.04 -14.55 -6.88
CA SER A 285 26.45 -15.88 -6.77
C SER A 285 25.56 -15.95 -5.54
N ILE A 286 24.38 -16.53 -5.67
CA ILE A 286 23.49 -16.80 -4.53
C ILE A 286 23.53 -18.29 -4.19
N GLN A 287 23.54 -18.61 -2.90
CA GLN A 287 23.38 -19.98 -2.42
C GLN A 287 21.97 -20.14 -1.86
N ILE A 288 21.25 -21.11 -2.40
CA ILE A 288 19.85 -21.39 -2.07
C ILE A 288 19.78 -22.74 -1.34
N ASP A 289 18.87 -22.88 -0.39
CA ASP A 289 18.61 -24.16 0.28
C ASP A 289 18.04 -25.22 -0.67
N ASP A 290 18.37 -26.48 -0.36
CA ASP A 290 17.87 -27.66 -1.10
C ASP A 290 18.06 -27.54 -2.63
N PHE A 291 19.11 -26.82 -3.05
CA PHE A 291 19.55 -26.65 -4.43
C PHE A 291 20.95 -27.27 -4.58
N GLU A 292 20.98 -28.60 -4.67
CA GLU A 292 22.22 -29.40 -4.77
C GLU A 292 22.90 -29.27 -6.15
N GLU A 293 22.17 -28.79 -7.17
CA GLU A 293 22.70 -28.66 -8.52
C GLU A 293 23.73 -27.51 -8.64
N GLN A 294 24.90 -27.88 -9.18
CA GLN A 294 25.91 -26.93 -9.63
C GLN A 294 25.75 -26.69 -11.14
N PRO A 295 25.92 -25.45 -11.63
CA PRO A 295 26.36 -24.26 -10.90
C PRO A 295 25.21 -23.48 -10.25
N GLN A 296 25.48 -22.95 -9.05
CA GLN A 296 24.62 -21.99 -8.35
C GLN A 296 24.22 -20.81 -9.25
N PRO A 297 23.08 -20.13 -8.99
CA PRO A 297 22.65 -18.98 -9.79
C PRO A 297 23.63 -17.80 -9.68
N LYS A 298 23.93 -17.17 -10.82
CA LYS A 298 24.88 -16.06 -10.93
C LYS A 298 24.35 -14.91 -11.78
N ALA A 299 24.76 -13.69 -11.44
CA ALA A 299 24.47 -12.50 -12.24
C ALA A 299 25.49 -11.37 -12.03
N PRO A 300 25.68 -10.47 -13.01
CA PRO A 300 26.49 -9.28 -12.83
C PRO A 300 25.81 -8.27 -11.90
N ILE A 301 24.47 -8.24 -11.85
CA ILE A 301 23.68 -7.38 -10.97
C ILE A 301 22.85 -8.22 -10.00
N ILE A 302 22.85 -7.81 -8.73
CA ILE A 302 21.92 -8.32 -7.72
C ILE A 302 21.10 -7.16 -7.13
N VAL A 303 19.80 -7.39 -7.00
CA VAL A 303 18.84 -6.47 -6.39
C VAL A 303 18.29 -7.13 -5.15
N THR A 304 18.38 -6.46 -4.01
CA THR A 304 17.99 -6.99 -2.71
C THR A 304 17.06 -6.04 -1.97
N LYS A 305 16.25 -6.59 -1.06
CA LYS A 305 15.67 -5.83 0.04
C LYS A 305 16.61 -5.85 1.25
N PRO A 306 16.55 -4.85 2.14
CA PRO A 306 17.27 -4.88 3.41
C PRO A 306 17.04 -6.18 4.19
N ASP A 307 15.87 -6.79 4.03
CA ASP A 307 15.49 -8.06 4.66
C ASP A 307 16.40 -9.25 4.29
N TYR A 308 17.02 -9.24 3.10
CA TYR A 308 17.87 -10.33 2.63
C TYR A 308 19.36 -10.14 2.95
N SER A 309 19.74 -8.98 3.48
CA SER A 309 21.12 -8.69 3.86
C SER A 309 21.39 -9.17 5.29
N PRO A 310 22.59 -9.67 5.61
CA PRO A 310 22.94 -9.96 7.00
C PRO A 310 22.78 -8.67 7.83
N PRO A 311 22.25 -8.75 9.07
CA PRO A 311 22.18 -7.59 9.94
C PRO A 311 23.60 -7.03 10.05
N ALA A 312 23.77 -5.76 9.72
CA ALA A 312 25.06 -5.12 9.74
C ALA A 312 25.58 -5.12 11.17
N ASN A 313 26.39 -6.12 11.53
CA ASN A 313 27.31 -6.01 12.64
C ASN A 313 28.23 -4.83 12.26
N GLU A 314 27.99 -3.66 12.86
CA GLU A 314 28.81 -2.43 12.74
C GLU A 314 28.53 -1.47 11.55
N ALA A 315 27.34 -1.46 10.93
CA ALA A 315 26.95 -0.24 10.20
C ALA A 315 26.39 0.79 11.20
N PRO A 316 26.76 2.08 11.10
CA PRO A 316 26.11 3.10 11.92
C PRO A 316 24.61 3.00 11.70
N SER A 317 23.86 2.96 12.79
CA SER A 317 22.40 3.08 12.79
C SER A 317 22.01 4.15 11.75
N PRO A 318 21.15 3.82 10.77
CA PRO A 318 20.78 4.79 9.75
C PRO A 318 20.35 6.08 10.45
N GLN A 319 20.89 7.22 10.00
CA GLN A 319 20.61 8.54 10.58
C GLN A 319 19.16 9.03 10.31
N GLY A 320 18.23 8.10 10.13
CA GLY A 320 16.81 8.35 9.89
C GLY A 320 15.96 7.62 10.93
N PHE A 321 14.85 8.25 11.32
CA PHE A 321 13.94 7.69 12.31
C PHE A 321 13.27 6.43 11.77
N VAL A 322 13.56 5.30 12.42
CA VAL A 322 12.82 4.04 12.22
C VAL A 322 11.38 4.29 12.66
N LYS A 323 10.41 4.14 11.75
CA LYS A 323 9.00 4.31 12.08
C LYS A 323 8.43 2.98 12.54
N LYS A 324 7.70 2.96 13.65
CA LYS A 324 6.94 1.78 14.08
C LYS A 324 5.45 2.01 13.84
N LEU A 325 4.76 0.99 13.34
CA LEU A 325 3.30 0.95 13.25
C LEU A 325 2.78 -0.13 14.18
N ALA A 326 1.73 0.15 14.94
CA ALA A 326 0.90 -0.91 15.52
C ALA A 326 -0.25 -1.20 14.55
N ARG A 327 -0.51 -2.49 14.32
CA ARG A 327 -1.54 -2.97 13.42
C ARG A 327 -2.45 -3.97 14.12
N CYS A 328 -3.73 -3.90 13.78
CA CYS A 328 -4.75 -4.84 14.20
C CYS A 328 -5.56 -5.24 12.95
N ILE A 329 -5.64 -6.55 12.70
CA ILE A 329 -6.45 -7.14 11.64
C ILE A 329 -7.59 -7.89 12.32
N VAL A 330 -8.82 -7.64 11.88
CA VAL A 330 -10.01 -8.21 12.52
C VAL A 330 -10.97 -8.76 11.47
N VAL A 331 -11.54 -9.93 11.73
CA VAL A 331 -12.68 -10.46 10.96
C VAL A 331 -13.94 -10.35 11.81
N ILE A 332 -14.99 -9.75 11.24
CA ILE A 332 -16.31 -9.62 11.85
C ILE A 332 -17.40 -10.12 10.89
N ASN A 333 -18.58 -10.42 11.41
CA ASN A 333 -19.76 -10.90 10.67
C ASN A 333 -20.92 -9.88 10.63
N HIS A 334 -20.64 -8.62 10.99
CA HIS A 334 -21.58 -7.51 10.93
C HIS A 334 -20.97 -6.32 10.22
N SER A 335 -21.75 -5.65 9.36
CA SER A 335 -21.27 -4.48 8.63
C SER A 335 -21.12 -3.27 9.54
N ILE A 336 -20.08 -2.48 9.29
CA ILE A 336 -19.98 -1.11 9.81
C ILE A 336 -20.94 -0.21 9.01
N SER A 337 -21.73 0.60 9.70
CA SER A 337 -22.60 1.59 9.07
C SER A 337 -22.09 3.00 9.29
N PHE A 338 -22.10 3.80 8.22
CA PHE A 338 -21.82 5.24 8.28
C PHE A 338 -23.08 6.12 8.30
N SER A 339 -24.25 5.51 8.51
CA SER A 339 -25.48 6.26 8.60
C SER A 339 -25.58 7.04 9.91
N PRO A 340 -26.08 8.28 9.90
CA PRO A 340 -26.46 8.95 11.13
C PRO A 340 -27.63 8.16 11.75
N THR A 341 -27.45 7.58 12.93
CA THR A 341 -28.56 7.00 13.71
C THR A 341 -29.67 8.04 13.82
N SER A 342 -30.78 7.83 13.12
CA SER A 342 -31.98 8.61 13.34
C SER A 342 -32.49 8.28 14.73
N THR A 343 -32.43 9.26 15.64
CA THR A 343 -33.27 9.25 16.85
C THR A 343 -34.70 8.90 16.40
N PRO A 344 -35.43 7.98 17.07
CA PRO A 344 -36.77 7.60 16.64
C PRO A 344 -37.66 8.85 16.64
N ALA A 345 -37.91 9.39 15.44
CA ALA A 345 -38.82 10.48 15.25
C ALA A 345 -40.22 9.94 15.53
N THR A 346 -40.89 10.56 16.49
CA THR A 346 -42.32 10.41 16.72
C THR A 346 -43.04 10.55 15.39
N ALA A 347 -43.86 9.54 15.08
CA ALA A 347 -44.66 9.47 13.87
C ALA A 347 -45.46 10.77 13.70
N ASN A 348 -45.19 11.50 12.62
CA ASN A 348 -46.16 12.38 12.01
C ASN A 348 -46.25 12.00 10.54
N GLU A 349 -47.41 11.49 10.17
CA GLU A 349 -47.82 11.18 8.81
C GLU A 349 -47.90 12.44 7.95
N GLU A 350 -47.87 12.19 6.65
CA GLU A 350 -48.10 13.11 5.52
C GLU A 350 -46.90 13.91 5.03
N ILE A 351 -46.28 13.37 3.97
CA ILE A 351 -46.27 13.98 2.62
C ILE A 351 -45.75 12.91 1.64
N LEU A 352 -46.61 12.47 0.72
CA LEU A 352 -46.27 11.56 -0.38
C LEU A 352 -45.67 12.40 -1.53
N VAL A 353 -44.35 12.49 -1.62
CA VAL A 353 -43.66 12.85 -2.86
C VAL A 353 -43.03 11.57 -3.41
N GLN A 354 -43.32 11.27 -4.67
CA GLN A 354 -42.73 10.15 -5.41
C GLN A 354 -41.20 10.28 -5.38
N ALA A 355 -40.55 9.54 -4.48
CA ALA A 355 -39.13 9.33 -4.47
C ALA A 355 -38.84 8.17 -5.42
N GLU A 356 -37.98 8.41 -6.42
CA GLU A 356 -37.25 7.34 -7.09
C GLU A 356 -36.63 6.42 -6.02
N GLU A 357 -36.74 5.11 -6.22
CA GLU A 357 -36.20 4.09 -5.33
C GLU A 357 -34.68 4.31 -5.13
N VAL A 358 -34.32 4.94 -4.01
CA VAL A 358 -32.93 4.99 -3.52
C VAL A 358 -32.61 3.59 -3.02
N PRO A 359 -31.57 2.91 -3.52
CA PRO A 359 -31.32 1.52 -3.15
C PRO A 359 -31.02 1.42 -1.66
N THR A 360 -31.88 0.66 -0.98
CA THR A 360 -31.80 0.29 0.41
C THR A 360 -30.68 -0.72 0.64
N SER A 361 -29.47 -0.25 0.92
CA SER A 361 -28.55 -0.92 1.86
C SER A 361 -27.51 0.08 2.36
N ASN A 362 -27.66 0.55 3.61
CA ASN A 362 -26.72 1.43 4.33
C ASN A 362 -25.41 0.72 4.77
N ILE A 363 -25.03 -0.33 4.03
CA ILE A 363 -23.92 -1.22 4.32
C ILE A 363 -22.70 -0.69 3.59
N VAL A 364 -21.63 -0.41 4.32
CA VAL A 364 -20.35 -0.04 3.73
C VAL A 364 -19.63 -1.34 3.36
N ASP A 365 -19.45 -1.61 2.08
CA ASP A 365 -18.66 -2.76 1.64
C ASP A 365 -17.16 -2.42 1.62
N THR A 366 -16.79 -1.28 1.04
CA THR A 366 -15.43 -0.74 1.18
C THR A 366 -15.44 0.67 1.73
N GLY A 367 -14.71 0.90 2.81
CA GLY A 367 -14.69 2.22 3.42
C GLY A 367 -13.45 2.47 4.25
N LEU A 368 -13.22 3.74 4.56
CA LEU A 368 -12.14 4.16 5.42
C LEU A 368 -12.72 4.96 6.59
N LEU A 369 -12.56 4.43 7.79
CA LEU A 369 -12.90 5.12 9.03
C LEU A 369 -11.64 5.74 9.61
N ILE A 370 -11.70 7.04 9.88
CA ILE A 370 -10.60 7.81 10.44
C ILE A 370 -10.94 8.19 11.87
N PHE A 371 -10.03 7.91 12.80
CA PHE A 371 -10.07 8.39 14.17
C PHE A 371 -9.05 9.51 14.33
N PRO A 372 -9.48 10.80 14.37
CA PRO A 372 -8.57 11.89 14.67
C PRO A 372 -7.91 11.72 16.05
N PRO A 373 -6.77 12.37 16.31
CA PRO A 373 -6.18 12.38 17.64
C PRO A 373 -7.19 12.89 18.68
N SER A 374 -7.20 12.28 19.87
CA SER A 374 -8.14 12.56 20.97
C SER A 374 -9.63 12.30 20.65
N SER A 375 -9.96 11.53 19.61
CA SER A 375 -11.36 11.22 19.27
C SER A 375 -11.95 10.00 20.00
N VAL A 376 -11.10 9.16 20.60
CA VAL A 376 -11.49 7.94 21.31
C VAL A 376 -10.97 8.00 22.74
N ASP A 377 -11.83 7.68 23.71
CA ASP A 377 -11.45 7.60 25.11
C ASP A 377 -10.40 6.50 25.32
N GLY A 378 -9.28 6.84 25.98
CA GLY A 378 -8.14 5.93 26.11
C GLY A 378 -7.30 5.77 24.83
N GLY A 379 -7.64 6.48 23.75
CA GLY A 379 -6.83 6.55 22.53
C GLY A 379 -5.69 7.56 22.60
N SER A 380 -4.91 7.61 21.52
CA SER A 380 -3.79 8.55 21.32
C SER A 380 -4.27 10.00 21.17
N ALA A 381 -3.55 10.91 21.81
CA ALA A 381 -3.72 12.36 21.65
C ALA A 381 -2.93 12.96 20.48
N ASP A 382 -1.95 12.20 19.95
CA ASP A 382 -0.94 12.72 19.03
C ASP A 382 -0.95 12.04 17.65
N ALA A 383 -1.61 10.89 17.53
CA ALA A 383 -1.66 10.11 16.29
C ALA A 383 -3.10 9.88 15.83
N ALA A 384 -3.32 10.02 14.52
CA ALA A 384 -4.55 9.60 13.88
C ALA A 384 -4.50 8.09 13.59
N VAL A 385 -5.65 7.42 13.69
CA VAL A 385 -5.79 6.00 13.40
C VAL A 385 -6.65 5.83 12.15
N THR A 386 -6.22 4.92 11.27
CA THR A 386 -6.97 4.54 10.08
C THR A 386 -7.55 3.13 10.27
N CYS A 387 -8.80 2.94 9.86
CA CYS A 387 -9.45 1.64 9.80
C CYS A 387 -9.98 1.41 8.38
N LEU A 388 -9.28 0.57 7.60
CA LEU A 388 -9.73 0.16 6.27
C LEU A 388 -10.70 -1.01 6.41
N ILE A 389 -11.89 -0.84 5.85
CA ILE A 389 -13.01 -1.79 5.88
C ILE A 389 -13.08 -2.47 4.51
N SER A 390 -13.09 -3.79 4.50
CA SER A 390 -13.18 -4.61 3.28
C SER A 390 -14.21 -5.72 3.44
N GLY A 391 -15.32 -5.61 2.73
CA GLY A 391 -16.41 -6.59 2.67
C GLY A 391 -16.33 -7.51 1.45
N GLU A 392 -17.40 -8.26 1.22
CA GLU A 392 -17.53 -9.25 0.14
C GLU A 392 -17.25 -8.66 -1.25
N GLY A 393 -17.71 -7.43 -1.53
CA GLY A 393 -17.54 -6.80 -2.83
C GLY A 393 -16.08 -6.46 -3.17
N SER A 394 -15.18 -6.44 -2.18
CA SER A 394 -13.73 -6.34 -2.39
C SER A 394 -13.07 -7.68 -2.72
N PHE A 395 -13.79 -8.78 -2.60
CA PHE A 395 -13.27 -10.16 -2.65
C PHE A 395 -12.17 -10.47 -1.63
N ALA A 396 -11.92 -9.59 -0.66
CA ALA A 396 -10.99 -9.82 0.43
C ALA A 396 -11.64 -10.55 1.63
N ALA A 397 -12.97 -10.50 1.73
CA ALA A 397 -13.76 -11.11 2.79
C ALA A 397 -14.78 -12.12 2.23
N ALA A 398 -15.08 -13.14 3.03
CA ALA A 398 -16.16 -14.07 2.73
C ALA A 398 -17.53 -13.38 2.72
N ALA A 399 -18.51 -13.98 2.05
CA ALA A 399 -19.88 -13.48 2.05
C ALA A 399 -20.42 -13.31 3.49
N GLY A 400 -21.04 -12.16 3.76
CA GLY A 400 -21.52 -11.80 5.10
C GLY A 400 -20.44 -11.50 6.15
N HIS A 401 -19.18 -11.31 5.73
CA HIS A 401 -18.06 -10.97 6.60
C HIS A 401 -17.36 -9.69 6.14
N TRP A 402 -16.64 -9.06 7.07
CA TRP A 402 -15.79 -7.90 6.83
C TRP A 402 -14.44 -8.09 7.48
N VAL A 403 -13.39 -7.62 6.81
CA VAL A 403 -12.05 -7.50 7.35
C VAL A 403 -11.79 -6.02 7.68
N LEU A 404 -11.40 -5.75 8.92
CA LEU A 404 -10.98 -4.44 9.38
C LEU A 404 -9.46 -4.42 9.55
N HIS A 405 -8.80 -3.43 8.97
CA HIS A 405 -7.37 -3.18 9.20
C HIS A 405 -7.20 -1.85 9.92
N ILE A 406 -6.92 -1.91 11.23
CA ILE A 406 -6.71 -0.75 12.09
C ILE A 406 -5.21 -0.51 12.24
N THR A 407 -4.75 0.69 11.90
CA THR A 407 -3.33 1.05 11.92
C THR A 407 -3.10 2.38 12.62
N ILE A 408 -2.12 2.42 13.53
CA ILE A 408 -1.66 3.64 14.19
C ILE A 408 -0.12 3.74 14.11
N PRO A 409 0.43 4.91 13.75
CA PRO A 409 1.85 5.16 13.86
C PRO A 409 2.26 5.41 15.32
N ILE A 410 3.37 4.80 15.73
CA ILE A 410 3.97 5.01 17.04
C ILE A 410 4.92 6.20 16.93
N LEU A 411 4.47 7.36 17.41
CA LEU A 411 5.19 8.63 17.30
C LEU A 411 6.20 8.88 18.43
N VAL A 412 6.06 8.16 19.54
CA VAL A 412 6.98 8.25 20.69
C VAL A 412 7.89 7.03 20.65
N GLU A 413 9.19 7.25 20.87
CA GLU A 413 10.18 6.17 21.03
C GLU A 413 10.01 5.45 22.38
N ASP A 414 8.83 4.88 22.63
CA ASP A 414 8.62 3.98 23.75
C ASP A 414 9.05 2.57 23.34
N THR A 415 9.87 1.94 24.18
CA THR A 415 10.37 0.58 23.96
C THR A 415 9.37 -0.49 24.39
N ASN A 416 8.33 -0.16 25.16
CA ASN A 416 7.36 -1.11 25.73
C ASN A 416 5.94 -0.94 25.16
N VAL A 417 5.83 -0.68 23.85
CA VAL A 417 4.52 -0.55 23.21
C VAL A 417 3.89 -1.91 22.99
N GLU A 418 2.79 -2.19 23.68
CA GLU A 418 1.96 -3.37 23.43
C GLU A 418 0.88 -3.04 22.38
N PRO A 419 0.92 -3.65 21.17
CA PRO A 419 0.03 -3.27 20.07
C PRO A 419 -1.45 -3.49 20.40
N GLU A 420 -1.77 -4.54 21.15
CA GLU A 420 -3.14 -4.81 21.60
C GLU A 420 -3.65 -3.70 22.52
N ALA A 421 -2.85 -3.27 23.50
CA ALA A 421 -3.25 -2.22 24.44
C ALA A 421 -3.52 -0.88 23.75
N VAL A 422 -2.72 -0.54 22.73
CA VAL A 422 -2.87 0.72 21.98
C VAL A 422 -4.06 0.69 21.03
N LEU A 423 -4.34 -0.46 20.40
CA LEU A 423 -5.36 -0.56 19.35
C LEU A 423 -6.74 -0.97 19.85
N LYS A 424 -6.83 -1.62 21.01
CA LYS A 424 -8.09 -2.09 21.58
C LYS A 424 -9.17 -1.00 21.73
N PRO A 425 -8.88 0.23 22.20
CA PRO A 425 -9.88 1.29 22.27
C PRO A 425 -10.49 1.63 20.90
N TYR A 426 -9.68 1.60 19.83
CA TYR A 426 -10.13 1.88 18.48
C TYR A 426 -10.93 0.73 17.87
N LEU A 427 -10.54 -0.52 18.17
CA LEU A 427 -11.34 -1.69 17.80
C LEU A 427 -12.71 -1.64 18.47
N GLU A 428 -12.76 -1.42 19.78
CA GLU A 428 -14.03 -1.31 20.53
C GLU A 428 -14.90 -0.17 19.96
N ALA A 429 -14.31 0.99 19.69
CA ALA A 429 -15.00 2.11 19.04
C ALA A 429 -15.55 1.74 17.65
N ALA A 430 -14.78 1.05 16.81
CA ALA A 430 -15.22 0.58 15.50
C ALA A 430 -16.37 -0.43 15.61
N LEU A 431 -16.33 -1.34 16.58
CA LEU A 431 -17.38 -2.34 16.81
C LEU A 431 -18.71 -1.68 17.23
N THR A 432 -18.69 -0.52 17.90
CA THR A 432 -19.92 0.24 18.22
C THR A 432 -20.68 0.76 16.99
N LEU A 433 -20.03 0.75 15.82
CA LEU A 433 -20.62 1.18 14.54
C LEU A 433 -21.22 0.02 13.75
N THR A 434 -21.18 -1.20 14.29
CA THR A 434 -21.75 -2.37 13.63
C THR A 434 -23.27 -2.33 13.69
N SER A 435 -23.92 -2.72 12.58
CA SER A 435 -25.37 -2.84 12.51
C SER A 435 -25.82 -4.21 13.06
N SER A 436 -25.75 -4.40 14.38
CA SER A 436 -26.36 -5.58 15.03
C SER A 436 -27.85 -5.31 15.27
N SER A 437 -28.71 -6.29 14.98
CA SER A 437 -30.13 -6.25 15.34
C SER A 437 -30.39 -6.71 16.77
N SER A 438 -29.38 -7.30 17.41
CA SER A 438 -29.33 -7.70 18.82
C SER A 438 -28.64 -6.61 19.65
N ASP A 439 -29.11 -6.41 20.89
CA ASP A 439 -28.45 -5.58 21.91
C ASP A 439 -27.09 -6.18 22.39
N GLU A 440 -26.65 -7.28 21.78
CA GLU A 440 -25.37 -7.93 22.11
C GLU A 440 -24.23 -7.29 21.31
N PRO A 441 -23.08 -7.01 21.95
CA PRO A 441 -21.92 -6.43 21.29
C PRO A 441 -21.37 -7.41 20.24
N THR A 442 -21.03 -6.89 19.06
CA THR A 442 -20.35 -7.67 18.01
C THR A 442 -19.00 -8.16 18.52
N GLU A 443 -18.84 -9.47 18.64
CA GLU A 443 -17.56 -10.08 18.97
C GLU A 443 -16.74 -10.38 17.70
N PRO A 444 -15.44 -10.04 17.69
CA PRO A 444 -14.54 -10.45 16.62
C PRO A 444 -14.47 -11.96 16.44
N LEU A 445 -14.56 -12.43 15.19
CA LEU A 445 -14.30 -13.83 14.87
C LEU A 445 -12.81 -14.15 14.89
N MET A 446 -11.98 -13.19 14.50
CA MET A 446 -10.52 -13.28 14.53
C MET A 446 -9.93 -11.90 14.79
N THR A 447 -8.84 -11.85 15.56
CA THR A 447 -8.01 -10.67 15.79
C THR A 447 -6.53 -11.04 15.69
N LEU A 448 -5.76 -10.21 15.00
CA LEU A 448 -4.31 -10.29 14.95
C LEU A 448 -3.73 -8.91 15.28
N TYR A 449 -2.95 -8.81 16.35
CA TYR A 449 -2.22 -7.61 16.74
C TYR A 449 -0.72 -7.80 16.51
N TYR A 450 -0.02 -6.78 16.03
CA TYR A 450 1.43 -6.81 15.90
C TYR A 450 2.02 -5.40 15.76
N LEU A 451 3.31 -5.28 16.07
CA LEU A 451 4.13 -4.14 15.68
C LEU A 451 4.87 -4.45 14.39
N GLN A 452 4.90 -3.47 13.48
CA GLN A 452 5.73 -3.48 12.28
C GLN A 452 6.75 -2.34 12.35
N THR A 453 8.01 -2.69 12.28
CA THR A 453 9.13 -1.75 12.16
C THR A 453 9.37 -1.46 10.68
N ILE A 454 9.29 -0.19 10.29
CA ILE A 454 9.52 0.27 8.92
C ILE A 454 10.90 0.90 8.87
N PRO A 455 11.82 0.35 8.05
CA PRO A 455 13.13 0.93 7.86
C PRO A 455 13.03 2.38 7.37
N ALA A 456 13.99 3.23 7.75
CA ALA A 456 14.02 4.60 7.28
C ALA A 456 14.06 4.64 5.74
N ALA A 457 13.21 5.47 5.13
CA ALA A 457 13.03 5.58 3.68
C ALA A 457 14.30 6.03 2.93
N ASP A 458 15.30 6.56 3.64
CA ASP A 458 16.55 7.07 3.07
C ASP A 458 17.56 5.97 2.67
N LEU A 459 17.17 4.69 2.69
CA LEU A 459 17.96 3.63 2.07
C LEU A 459 17.82 3.74 0.54
N VAL A 460 18.55 4.71 0.00
CA VAL A 460 18.79 4.94 -1.42
C VAL A 460 19.07 3.61 -2.12
N VAL A 461 18.68 3.51 -3.40
CA VAL A 461 19.28 2.55 -4.33
C VAL A 461 20.78 2.83 -4.41
N LEU A 462 21.53 2.29 -3.46
CA LEU A 462 22.98 2.38 -3.35
C LEU A 462 23.52 1.44 -4.42
N SER A 463 23.74 1.96 -5.63
CA SER A 463 24.65 1.31 -6.56
C SER A 463 26.05 1.57 -6.06
N ASP A 464 26.74 0.56 -5.56
CA ASP A 464 28.19 0.60 -5.54
C ASP A 464 28.72 0.09 -6.90
N ASP A 465 29.98 0.35 -7.20
CA ASP A 465 30.62 -0.17 -8.43
C ASP A 465 30.62 -1.73 -8.47
N SER A 466 30.19 -2.40 -7.38
CA SER A 466 30.14 -3.85 -7.27
C SER A 466 28.93 -4.49 -7.95
N GLY A 467 27.92 -3.71 -8.33
CA GLY A 467 26.70 -4.23 -8.98
C GLY A 467 25.64 -4.75 -8.01
N SER A 468 25.73 -4.37 -6.73
CA SER A 468 24.67 -4.58 -5.75
C SER A 468 23.74 -3.38 -5.70
N PHE A 469 22.43 -3.64 -5.67
CA PHE A 469 21.39 -2.63 -5.55
C PHE A 469 20.46 -3.02 -4.40
N THR A 470 20.10 -2.06 -3.55
CA THR A 470 19.08 -2.23 -2.51
C THR A 470 17.86 -1.40 -2.87
N VAL A 471 16.68 -2.00 -2.88
CA VAL A 471 15.43 -1.26 -3.13
C VAL A 471 15.01 -0.54 -1.85
N ALA A 472 14.59 0.72 -1.98
CA ALA A 472 14.14 1.54 -0.86
C ALA A 472 12.87 0.97 -0.21
N SER A 473 12.70 1.21 1.09
CA SER A 473 11.44 0.88 1.77
C SER A 473 10.35 1.88 1.39
N ASP A 474 9.16 1.36 1.09
CA ASP A 474 8.03 2.18 0.68
C ASP A 474 7.43 2.96 1.85
N THR A 475 6.80 4.08 1.51
CA THR A 475 6.14 4.96 2.47
C THR A 475 5.01 4.25 3.24
N PRO A 476 4.82 4.51 4.55
CA PRO A 476 3.74 3.91 5.32
C PRO A 476 2.35 4.54 5.08
N TYR A 477 2.25 5.61 4.29
CA TYR A 477 0.96 6.25 4.02
C TYR A 477 0.08 5.34 3.16
N ILE A 478 -1.09 4.98 3.69
CA ILE A 478 -2.04 4.01 3.10
C ILE A 478 -2.37 4.24 1.62
N ALA A 479 -2.35 5.50 1.16
CA ALA A 479 -2.68 5.91 -0.20
C ALA A 479 -1.46 6.15 -1.10
N GLU A 480 -0.23 5.97 -0.59
CA GLU A 480 1.01 6.26 -1.33
C GLU A 480 1.94 5.05 -1.47
N VAL A 481 1.69 3.94 -0.74
CA VAL A 481 2.51 2.71 -0.83
C VAL A 481 2.72 2.28 -2.28
N GLY A 482 1.63 2.19 -3.05
CA GLY A 482 1.67 1.76 -4.44
C GLY A 482 2.45 2.70 -5.37
N ASP A 483 2.23 4.01 -5.23
CA ASP A 483 2.92 5.01 -6.04
C ASP A 483 4.41 5.07 -5.70
N SER A 484 4.75 4.98 -4.41
CA SER A 484 6.13 4.85 -3.91
C SER A 484 6.82 3.65 -4.54
N ALA A 485 6.18 2.48 -4.53
CA ALA A 485 6.72 1.26 -5.11
C ALA A 485 7.00 1.40 -6.61
N ALA A 486 6.06 1.97 -7.36
CA ALA A 486 6.24 2.20 -8.80
C ALA A 486 7.39 3.20 -9.09
N THR A 487 7.49 4.29 -8.33
CA THR A 487 8.59 5.26 -8.45
C THR A 487 9.94 4.65 -8.10
N HIS A 488 10.03 3.91 -7.00
CA HIS A 488 11.27 3.23 -6.61
C HIS A 488 11.72 2.19 -7.64
N ALA A 489 10.77 1.42 -8.21
CA ALA A 489 11.06 0.46 -9.26
C ALA A 489 11.58 1.13 -10.54
N GLU A 490 10.98 2.25 -10.95
CA GLU A 490 11.41 3.03 -12.12
C GLU A 490 12.81 3.61 -11.93
N GLU A 491 13.09 4.21 -10.77
CA GLU A 491 14.42 4.73 -10.45
C GLU A 491 15.48 3.62 -10.42
N ALA A 492 15.15 2.46 -9.82
CA ALA A 492 16.05 1.31 -9.78
C ALA A 492 16.32 0.78 -11.19
N PHE A 493 15.29 0.67 -12.03
CA PHE A 493 15.40 0.20 -13.41
C PHE A 493 16.43 0.99 -14.21
N PHE A 494 16.32 2.31 -14.27
CA PHE A 494 17.26 3.12 -15.05
C PHE A 494 18.70 3.03 -14.53
N LYS A 495 18.89 2.94 -13.21
CA LYS A 495 20.22 2.76 -12.61
C LYS A 495 20.81 1.38 -12.96
N ILE A 496 19.99 0.32 -12.93
CA ILE A 496 20.39 -1.05 -13.26
C ILE A 496 20.73 -1.18 -14.75
N VAL A 497 19.87 -0.67 -15.64
CA VAL A 497 20.12 -0.69 -17.09
C VAL A 497 21.45 -0.03 -17.41
N LYS A 498 21.72 1.16 -16.86
CA LYS A 498 23.00 1.85 -17.02
C LYS A 498 24.19 1.05 -16.49
N ALA A 499 24.01 0.28 -15.41
CA ALA A 499 25.06 -0.57 -14.85
C ALA A 499 25.32 -1.83 -15.70
N LEU A 500 24.27 -2.42 -16.26
CA LEU A 500 24.35 -3.53 -17.21
C LEU A 500 25.08 -3.11 -18.50
N GLU A 501 24.74 -1.93 -19.05
CA GLU A 501 25.40 -1.36 -20.23
C GLU A 501 26.91 -1.14 -19.99
N LYS A 502 27.29 -0.59 -18.82
CA LYS A 502 28.70 -0.41 -18.43
C LYS A 502 29.47 -1.74 -18.35
N ARG A 503 28.77 -2.84 -18.06
CA ARG A 503 29.33 -4.20 -18.00
C ARG A 503 29.24 -4.93 -19.34
N GLY A 504 28.79 -4.26 -20.40
CA GLY A 504 28.67 -4.85 -21.74
C GLY A 504 27.52 -5.83 -21.90
N VAL A 505 26.59 -5.90 -20.93
CA VAL A 505 25.39 -6.73 -21.02
C VAL A 505 24.37 -6.02 -21.89
N LYS A 506 23.93 -6.70 -22.96
CA LYS A 506 22.92 -6.19 -23.89
C LYS A 506 21.62 -6.98 -23.70
N PRO A 507 20.46 -6.33 -23.81
CA PRO A 507 19.18 -7.03 -23.78
C PRO A 507 19.07 -8.02 -24.95
N SER A 508 18.44 -9.15 -24.70
CA SER A 508 18.08 -10.11 -25.74
C SER A 508 16.94 -9.56 -26.58
N LYS A 509 16.97 -9.77 -27.90
CA LYS A 509 15.83 -9.42 -28.77
C LYS A 509 14.60 -10.19 -28.31
N VAL A 510 13.54 -9.47 -27.90
CA VAL A 510 12.25 -10.08 -27.62
C VAL A 510 11.72 -10.64 -28.94
N LYS A 511 11.72 -11.97 -29.10
CA LYS A 511 11.15 -12.62 -30.30
C LYS A 511 9.65 -12.29 -30.35
N LYS A 512 9.24 -11.47 -31.32
CA LYS A 512 7.83 -11.27 -31.64
C LYS A 512 7.22 -12.62 -32.03
N LEU A 513 6.16 -13.03 -31.34
CA LEU A 513 5.40 -14.22 -31.69
C LEU A 513 4.85 -14.03 -33.11
N GLY A 514 5.40 -14.74 -34.10
CA GLY A 514 4.88 -14.75 -35.48
C GLY A 514 5.66 -13.95 -36.54
N GLN A 515 6.81 -13.34 -36.25
CA GLN A 515 7.67 -12.73 -37.28
C GLN A 515 9.00 -13.49 -37.42
N GLU A 516 9.13 -14.26 -38.50
CA GLU A 516 10.42 -14.72 -39.03
C GLU A 516 11.05 -13.57 -39.84
N SER A 517 11.81 -12.69 -39.18
CA SER A 517 12.68 -11.76 -39.91
C SER A 517 14.01 -11.57 -39.18
N ASP A 518 15.07 -12.15 -39.75
CA ASP A 518 16.47 -11.99 -39.35
C ASP A 518 17.03 -10.62 -39.77
N VAL A 519 16.38 -9.52 -39.36
CA VAL A 519 16.95 -8.18 -39.54
C VAL A 519 17.46 -7.69 -38.20
N GLU A 520 18.77 -7.45 -38.14
CA GLU A 520 19.42 -6.76 -37.03
C GLU A 520 19.13 -5.27 -37.07
N GLU A 521 17.94 -4.87 -36.61
CA GLU A 521 17.73 -3.50 -36.16
C GLU A 521 18.36 -3.34 -34.76
N ASP A 522 19.35 -2.46 -34.67
CA ASP A 522 19.95 -2.00 -33.42
C ASP A 522 18.91 -1.13 -32.72
N GLU A 523 18.09 -1.72 -31.85
CA GLU A 523 17.22 -0.95 -30.97
C GLU A 523 18.12 -0.07 -30.10
N GLY A 524 17.98 1.25 -30.25
CA GLY A 524 18.81 2.23 -29.56
C GLY A 524 18.75 2.13 -28.03
N PRO A 525 19.39 3.06 -27.31
CA PRO A 525 19.45 3.01 -25.84
C PRO A 525 18.04 2.93 -25.23
N ILE A 526 17.89 2.12 -24.18
CA ILE A 526 16.62 2.01 -23.44
C ILE A 526 16.39 3.35 -22.73
N THR A 527 15.39 4.09 -23.21
CA THR A 527 15.04 5.43 -22.71
C THR A 527 13.69 5.48 -22.00
N GLN A 528 12.92 4.38 -22.02
CA GLN A 528 11.59 4.28 -21.42
C GLN A 528 11.55 3.15 -20.40
N PHE A 529 10.75 3.34 -19.35
CA PHE A 529 10.57 2.34 -18.29
C PHE A 529 9.71 1.16 -18.75
N TRP A 530 8.63 1.45 -19.49
CA TRP A 530 7.81 0.45 -20.16
C TRP A 530 7.97 0.56 -21.67
N PRO A 531 8.18 -0.55 -22.39
CA PRO A 531 8.15 -0.50 -23.84
C PRO A 531 6.74 -0.09 -24.33
N PRO A 532 6.62 0.52 -25.51
CA PRO A 532 5.32 0.82 -26.11
C PRO A 532 4.46 -0.44 -26.16
N PHE A 533 3.16 -0.27 -25.96
CA PHE A 533 2.23 -1.34 -26.23
C PHE A 533 2.37 -1.77 -27.69
N ASP A 534 2.77 -3.02 -27.92
CA ASP A 534 2.51 -3.66 -29.20
C ASP A 534 1.02 -3.54 -29.45
N SER A 535 0.64 -2.91 -30.57
CA SER A 535 -0.73 -2.98 -31.06
C SER A 535 -1.05 -4.45 -31.25
N VAL A 536 -1.72 -5.04 -30.28
CA VAL A 536 -2.41 -6.32 -30.46
C VAL A 536 -3.20 -6.17 -31.75
N GLY A 537 -3.00 -7.11 -32.67
CA GLY A 537 -3.56 -7.08 -34.02
C GLY A 537 -5.03 -6.69 -34.04
N ASP A 538 -5.44 -6.15 -35.18
CA ASP A 538 -6.80 -5.74 -35.51
C ASP A 538 -7.85 -6.59 -34.78
N PRO A 539 -8.89 -5.99 -34.17
CA PRO A 539 -9.99 -6.73 -33.54
C PRO A 539 -10.84 -7.58 -34.50
N ASP A 540 -10.41 -7.75 -35.76
CA ASP A 540 -11.06 -8.52 -36.82
C ASP A 540 -10.37 -9.89 -37.11
N GLU A 541 -9.47 -10.38 -36.25
CA GLU A 541 -8.96 -11.78 -36.31
C GLU A 541 -9.40 -12.68 -35.15
#